data_AF-T1B213-F1
#
_entry.id   AF-T1B213-F1
#
_cell.length_a   1.000
_cell.length_b   1.000
_cell.length_c   1.000
_cell.angle_alpha   90.00
_cell.angle_beta   90.00
_cell.angle_gamma   90.00
#
_symmetry.space_group_name_H-M   'P 1'
#
loop_
_entity.id
_entity.type
_entity.pdbx_description
1 polymer ?
#
loop_
_entity_poly.entity_id
_entity_poly.type
_entity_poly.pdbx_seq_one_letter_code
_entity_poly.pdbx_strand_id
1 'polypeptide(L)'
;MFAHVAGLYVILEAEFLAGVQLLVYAGAILVLYIFVVMLLNVETQGRVLQKQAPLALGAAAVAALEVAFLISRTHFYPELPPTPQPGVPPLGNTEMIGMVLYTKYLFPFEIASLVLLIA
;
A
#
# COMPACT_ATOMS: atom_id res chain seq x y z
N MET A 1 -5.04 7.47 -7.30
CA MET A 1 -3.78 6.76 -6.99
C MET A 1 -4.00 5.24 -6.83
N PHE A 2 -4.94 4.78 -6.00
CA PHE A 2 -5.16 3.35 -5.74
C PHE A 2 -5.42 2.47 -6.97
N ALA A 3 -6.16 2.95 -7.97
CA ALA A 3 -6.41 2.20 -9.21
C ALA A 3 -5.14 1.92 -10.04
N HIS A 4 -4.16 2.83 -10.03
CA HIS A 4 -2.89 2.61 -10.74
C HIS A 4 -2.06 1.52 -10.06
N VAL A 5 -2.09 1.45 -8.73
CA VAL A 5 -1.44 0.38 -7.96
C VAL A 5 -2.10 -0.98 -8.25
N ALA A 6 -3.44 -1.03 -8.32
CA ALA A 6 -4.13 -2.24 -8.75
C ALA A 6 -3.74 -2.66 -10.18
N GLY A 7 -3.60 -1.69 -11.11
CA GLY A 7 -3.09 -1.94 -12.45
C GLY A 7 -1.66 -2.51 -12.47
N LEU A 8 -0.77 -2.01 -11.59
CA LEU A 8 0.56 -2.59 -11.41
C LEU A 8 0.50 -4.04 -10.93
N TYR A 9 -0.41 -4.39 -10.00
CA TYR A 9 -0.59 -5.77 -9.58
C TYR A 9 -1.08 -6.68 -10.70
N VAL A 10 -1.93 -6.20 -11.60
CA VAL A 10 -2.35 -6.98 -12.79
C VAL A 10 -1.16 -7.24 -13.71
N ILE A 11 -0.31 -6.23 -13.95
CA ILE A 11 0.90 -6.38 -14.78
C ILE A 11 1.90 -7.38 -14.15
N LEU A 12 1.91 -7.47 -12.82
CA LEU A 12 2.74 -8.42 -12.06
C LEU A 12 2.06 -9.78 -11.82
N GLU A 13 0.98 -10.10 -12.54
CA GLU A 13 0.24 -11.37 -12.42
C GLU A 13 -0.33 -11.65 -11.00
N ALA A 14 -0.53 -10.59 -10.21
CA ALA A 14 -1.05 -10.64 -8.85
C ALA A 14 -2.55 -10.29 -8.80
N GLU A 15 -3.38 -11.11 -9.46
CA GLU A 15 -4.81 -10.85 -9.68
C GLU A 15 -5.62 -10.73 -8.37
N PHE A 16 -5.37 -11.60 -7.39
CA PHE A 16 -6.05 -11.54 -6.09
C PHE A 16 -5.76 -10.22 -5.37
N LEU A 17 -4.49 -9.80 -5.36
CA LEU A 17 -4.07 -8.56 -4.73
C LEU A 17 -4.66 -7.33 -5.43
N ALA A 18 -4.73 -7.35 -6.76
CA ALA A 18 -5.41 -6.30 -7.54
C ALA A 18 -6.89 -6.18 -7.15
N GLY A 19 -7.60 -7.30 -7.02
CA GLY A 19 -8.99 -7.34 -6.57
C GLY A 19 -9.17 -6.77 -5.16
N VAL A 20 -8.36 -7.23 -4.19
CA VAL A 20 -8.40 -6.73 -2.81
C VAL A 20 -8.06 -5.23 -2.73
N GLN A 21 -7.11 -4.75 -3.55
CA GLN A 21 -6.74 -3.34 -3.61
C GLN A 21 -7.93 -2.46 -4.02
N LEU A 22 -8.74 -2.91 -4.98
CA LEU A 22 -9.93 -2.18 -5.39
C LEU A 22 -11.04 -2.28 -4.34
N LEU A 23 -11.31 -3.47 -3.80
CA LEU A 23 -12.38 -3.67 -2.84
C LEU A 23 -12.15 -2.92 -1.52
N VAL A 24 -10.98 -3.08 -0.91
CA VAL A 24 -10.70 -2.55 0.42
C VAL A 24 -10.25 -1.09 0.36
N TYR A 25 -9.22 -0.78 -0.42
CA TYR A 25 -8.67 0.57 -0.42
C TYR A 25 -9.52 1.55 -1.21
N ALA A 26 -9.85 1.21 -2.46
CA ALA A 26 -10.65 2.12 -3.29
C ALA A 26 -12.14 2.07 -2.94
N GLY A 27 -12.68 0.90 -2.57
CA GLY A 27 -14.10 0.69 -2.32
C GLY A 27 -14.55 1.03 -0.90
N ALA A 28 -13.84 0.57 0.13
CA ALA A 28 -14.25 0.78 1.52
C ALA A 28 -13.57 2.00 2.15
N ILE A 29 -12.24 2.01 2.24
CA ILE A 29 -11.48 3.01 3.00
C ILE A 29 -11.59 4.40 2.36
N LEU A 30 -11.35 4.50 1.05
CA LEU A 30 -11.43 5.79 0.35
C LEU A 30 -12.83 6.39 0.44
N VAL A 31 -13.87 5.56 0.29
CA VAL A 31 -15.26 6.03 0.37
C VAL A 31 -15.60 6.50 1.77
N LEU A 32 -15.22 5.75 2.82
CA LEU A 32 -15.37 6.19 4.20
C LEU A 32 -14.65 7.53 4.45
N TYR A 33 -13.42 7.66 3.95
CA TYR A 33 -12.65 8.89 4.08
C TYR A 33 -13.34 10.07 3.38
N ILE A 34 -13.87 9.87 2.17
CA ILE A 34 -14.63 10.90 1.45
C ILE A 34 -15.87 11.31 2.24
N PHE A 35 -16.62 10.36 2.81
CA PHE A 35 -17.76 10.68 3.67
C PHE A 35 -17.35 11.55 4.86
N VAL A 36 -16.27 11.19 5.55
CA VAL A 36 -15.75 11.96 6.68
C VAL A 36 -15.34 13.36 6.25
N VAL A 37 -14.59 13.50 5.16
CA VAL A 37 -14.16 14.81 4.64
C VAL A 37 -15.35 15.65 4.15
N MET A 38 -16.41 15.04 3.62
CA MET A 38 -17.61 15.77 3.23
C MET A 38 -18.41 16.27 4.43
N LEU A 39 -18.46 15.49 5.52
CA LEU A 39 -19.14 15.89 6.76
C LEU A 39 -18.35 16.95 7.54
N LEU A 40 -17.03 16.84 7.53
CA LEU A 40 -16.14 17.83 8.10
C LEU A 40 -15.99 18.98 7.10
N ASN A 41 -16.74 20.06 7.27
CA ASN A 41 -16.58 21.27 6.45
C ASN A 41 -15.23 21.94 6.77
N VAL A 42 -14.13 21.42 6.20
CA VAL A 42 -12.77 21.86 6.47
C VAL A 42 -12.55 23.24 5.86
N GLU A 43 -12.59 24.28 6.69
CA GLU A 43 -12.25 25.64 6.25
C GLU A 43 -10.75 25.77 5.99
N THR A 44 -10.39 26.25 4.80
CA THR A 44 -8.99 26.42 4.39
C THR A 44 -8.42 27.72 4.97
N GLN A 45 -7.78 27.63 6.13
CA GLN A 45 -7.10 28.79 6.75
C GLN A 45 -5.76 29.10 6.04
N GLY A 46 -5.81 29.85 4.93
CA GLY A 46 -4.65 30.20 4.11
C GLY A 46 -3.53 31.02 4.81
N ARG A 47 -3.75 31.50 6.03
CA ARG A 47 -2.79 32.34 6.77
C ARG A 47 -1.72 31.57 7.56
N VAL A 48 -1.93 30.28 7.82
CA VAL A 48 -1.00 29.43 8.59
C VAL A 48 0.20 28.97 7.74
N LEU A 49 0.02 28.90 6.42
CA LEU A 49 0.99 28.33 5.48
C LEU A 49 2.31 29.11 5.39
N GLN A 50 2.27 30.45 5.49
CA GLN A 50 3.49 31.28 5.40
C GLN A 50 4.41 31.15 6.62
N LYS A 51 3.85 30.94 7.82
CA LYS A 51 4.67 30.77 9.04
C LYS A 51 5.31 29.39 9.13
N GLN A 52 4.70 28.38 8.50
CA GLN A 52 5.19 27.00 8.50
C GLN A 52 6.07 26.67 7.28
N ALA A 53 6.23 27.60 6.34
CA ALA A 53 7.07 27.43 5.15
C ALA A 53 8.51 26.94 5.42
N PRO A 54 9.28 27.49 6.39
CA PRO A 54 10.63 26.98 6.64
C PRO A 54 10.63 25.57 7.25
N LEU A 55 9.61 25.24 8.06
CA LEU A 55 9.44 23.89 8.61
C LEU A 55 9.07 22.89 7.52
N ALA A 56 8.16 23.27 6.62
CA ALA A 56 7.76 22.46 5.47
C ALA A 56 8.94 22.21 4.51
N LEU A 57 9.79 23.22 4.29
CA LEU A 57 11.03 23.07 3.52
C LEU A 57 12.02 22.13 4.21
N GLY A 58 12.17 22.23 5.53
CA GLY A 58 12.99 21.30 6.31
C GLY A 58 12.50 19.86 6.18
N ALA A 59 11.20 19.63 6.35
CA ALA A 59 10.59 18.32 6.19
C ALA A 59 10.73 17.77 4.76
N ALA A 60 10.53 18.62 3.75
CA ALA A 60 10.74 18.24 2.36
C ALA A 60 12.20 17.87 2.07
N ALA A 61 13.16 18.61 2.64
CA ALA A 61 14.58 18.32 2.50
C ALA A 61 14.96 16.98 3.16
N VAL A 62 14.41 16.70 4.35
CA VAL A 62 14.60 15.40 5.03
C VAL A 62 14.01 14.26 4.18
N ALA A 63 12.77 14.39 3.71
CA ALA A 63 12.15 13.39 2.84
C ALA A 63 12.94 13.16 1.54
N ALA A 64 13.45 14.23 0.92
CA ALA A 64 14.29 14.13 -0.27
C ALA A 64 15.63 13.44 0.02
N LEU A 65 16.27 13.75 1.17
CA LEU A 65 17.49 13.09 1.61
C LEU A 65 17.27 11.60 1.89
N GLU A 66 16.15 11.23 2.52
CA GLU A 66 15.78 9.82 2.72
C GLU A 66 15.61 9.08 1.40
N VAL A 67 14.88 9.67 0.44
CA VAL A 67 14.72 9.09 -0.90
C VAL A 67 16.06 8.95 -1.61
N ALA A 68 16.91 9.98 -1.57
CA ALA A 68 18.24 9.95 -2.18
C ALA A 68 19.15 8.90 -1.51
N PHE A 69 19.07 8.77 -0.19
CA PHE A 69 19.79 7.76 0.58
C PHE A 69 19.34 6.35 0.20
N LEU A 70 18.03 6.09 0.11
CA LEU A 70 17.50 4.80 -0.32
C LEU A 70 17.95 4.46 -1.75
N ILE A 71 17.88 5.42 -2.68
CA ILE A 71 18.35 5.22 -4.05
C ILE A 71 19.85 4.93 -4.07
N SER A 72 20.68 5.65 -3.31
CA SER A 72 22.12 5.39 -3.25
C SER A 72 22.46 3.98 -2.77
N ARG A 73 21.61 3.40 -1.90
CA ARG A 73 21.75 2.02 -1.43
C ARG A 73 21.23 0.98 -2.41
N THR A 74 20.43 1.37 -3.41
CA THR A 74 19.88 0.40 -4.37
C THR A 74 20.95 -0.23 -5.28
N HIS A 75 22.08 0.44 -5.48
CA HIS A 75 23.23 -0.14 -6.19
C HIS A 75 24.03 -1.16 -5.34
N PHE A 76 23.74 -1.29 -4.04
CA PHE A 76 24.40 -2.23 -3.13
C PHE A 76 23.58 -3.51 -2.88
N TYR A 77 22.45 -3.71 -3.58
CA TYR A 77 21.77 -4.99 -3.52
C TYR A 77 22.57 -6.02 -4.35
N PRO A 78 22.98 -7.16 -3.78
CA PRO A 78 23.47 -8.27 -4.58
C PRO A 78 22.39 -8.62 -5.62
N GLU A 79 22.81 -8.99 -6.83
CA GLU A 79 21.93 -9.36 -7.93
C GLU A 79 20.72 -10.13 -7.40
N LEU A 80 19.52 -9.58 -7.64
CA LEU A 80 18.30 -10.27 -7.23
C LEU A 80 18.39 -11.70 -7.77
N PRO A 81 18.14 -12.73 -6.93
CA PRO A 81 18.09 -14.10 -7.42
C PRO A 81 17.18 -14.11 -8.65
N PRO A 82 17.57 -14.82 -9.73
CA PRO A 82 16.79 -14.83 -10.96
C PRO A 82 15.34 -15.10 -10.58
N THR A 83 14.48 -14.15 -10.92
CA THR A 83 13.04 -14.28 -10.73
C THR A 83 12.65 -15.64 -11.29
N PRO A 84 12.02 -16.52 -10.50
CA PRO A 84 11.48 -17.75 -11.03
C PRO A 84 10.70 -17.40 -12.29
N GLN A 85 11.01 -18.05 -13.41
CA GLN A 85 10.32 -17.79 -14.66
C GLN A 85 8.81 -17.80 -14.37
N PRO A 86 8.02 -16.86 -14.93
CA PRO A 86 6.58 -16.92 -14.84
C PRO A 86 6.10 -18.15 -15.62
N GLY A 87 6.20 -19.31 -14.99
CA GLY A 87 5.46 -20.49 -15.34
C GLY A 87 4.07 -20.29 -14.76
N VAL A 88 3.04 -20.52 -15.58
CA VAL A 88 1.66 -20.59 -15.11
C VAL A 88 1.67 -21.52 -13.89
N PRO A 89 1.42 -21.01 -12.67
CA PRO A 89 1.40 -21.88 -11.51
C PRO A 89 0.32 -22.95 -11.75
N PRO A 90 0.57 -24.21 -11.35
CA PRO A 90 -0.39 -25.29 -11.59
C PRO A 90 -1.75 -25.03 -10.93
N LEU A 91 -1.80 -24.11 -9.95
CA LEU A 91 -2.99 -23.61 -9.27
C LEU A 91 -3.10 -22.09 -9.50
N GLY A 92 -4.33 -21.54 -9.44
CA GLY A 92 -4.55 -20.10 -9.58
C GLY A 92 -3.99 -19.27 -8.42
N ASN A 93 -3.65 -18.00 -8.67
CA ASN A 93 -3.08 -17.06 -7.68
C ASN A 93 -3.88 -17.00 -6.38
N THR A 94 -5.22 -16.89 -6.50
CA THR A 94 -6.15 -16.87 -5.36
C THR A 94 -6.08 -18.14 -4.51
N GLU A 95 -6.01 -19.31 -5.15
CA GLU A 95 -5.97 -20.59 -4.46
C GLU A 95 -4.66 -20.75 -3.68
N MET A 96 -3.53 -20.39 -4.29
CA MET A 96 -2.23 -20.43 -3.64
C MET A 96 -2.18 -19.54 -2.40
N ILE A 97 -2.70 -18.31 -2.50
CA ILE A 97 -2.76 -17.39 -1.36
C ILE A 97 -3.66 -17.96 -0.26
N GLY A 98 -4.83 -18.48 -0.61
CA GLY A 98 -5.73 -19.14 0.33
C GLY A 98 -5.04 -20.28 1.10
N MET A 99 -4.36 -21.18 0.38
CA MET A 99 -3.64 -22.29 1.00
C MET A 99 -2.58 -21.79 1.99
N VAL A 100 -1.77 -20.81 1.60
CA VAL A 100 -0.68 -20.28 2.46
C VAL A 100 -1.25 -19.55 3.69
N LEU A 101 -2.35 -18.81 3.55
CA LEU A 101 -3.03 -18.14 4.67
C LEU A 101 -3.54 -19.15 5.71
N TYR A 102 -4.14 -20.25 5.28
CA TYR A 102 -4.72 -21.24 6.20
C TYR A 102 -3.74 -22.32 6.68
N THR A 103 -2.53 -22.39 6.13
CA THR A 103 -1.51 -23.37 6.54
C THR A 103 -0.35 -22.70 7.26
N LYS A 104 0.35 -21.78 6.59
CA LYS A 104 1.59 -21.16 7.10
C LYS A 104 1.33 -19.90 7.92
N TYR A 105 0.35 -19.09 7.52
CA TYR A 105 0.02 -17.82 8.20
C TYR A 105 -1.31 -17.87 8.95
N LEU A 106 -1.68 -19.04 9.46
CA LEU A 106 -2.93 -19.23 10.20
C LEU A 106 -3.04 -18.29 11.41
N PHE A 107 -1.96 -18.18 12.19
CA PHE A 107 -1.95 -17.36 13.40
C PHE A 107 -2.08 -15.84 13.10
N PRO A 108 -1.31 -15.24 12.17
CA PRO A 108 -1.57 -13.87 11.72
C PRO A 108 -2.99 -13.65 11.18
N PHE A 109 -3.57 -14.62 10.46
CA PHE A 109 -4.93 -14.53 9.92
C PHE A 109 -5.99 -14.47 11.03
N GLU A 110 -5.83 -15.27 12.08
CA GLU A 110 -6.71 -15.24 13.26
C GLU A 110 -6.61 -13.92 14.03
N ILE A 111 -5.40 -13.41 14.21
CA ILE A 111 -5.19 -12.08 14.83
C ILE A 111 -5.89 -10.99 14.01
N ALA A 112 -5.75 -10.99 12.69
CA ALA A 112 -6.42 -10.01 11.84
C ALA A 112 -7.96 -10.08 12.01
N SER A 113 -8.51 -11.27 12.18
CA SER A 113 -9.94 -11.47 12.43
C SER A 113 -10.38 -10.88 13.78
N LEU A 114 -9.57 -11.05 14.84
CA LEU A 114 -9.82 -10.43 16.14
C LEU A 114 -9.70 -8.90 16.09
N VAL A 115 -8.73 -8.36 15.33
CA VAL A 115 -8.62 -6.91 15.11
C VAL A 115 -9.88 -6.37 14.43
N LEU A 116 -10.38 -7.06 13.39
CA LEU A 116 -11.63 -6.68 12.71
C LEU A 116 -12.87 -6.83 13.59
N LEU A 117 -12.85 -7.70 14.60
CA LEU A 117 -13.93 -7.84 15.57
C LEU A 117 -13.96 -6.67 16.56
N ILE A 118 -12.80 -6.12 16.90
CA ILE A 118 -12.65 -5.01 17.87
C ILE A 118 -12.88 -3.65 17.21
N ALA A 119 -12.41 -3.49 15.97
CA ALA A 119 -12.46 -2.24 15.21
C ALA A 119 -13.89 -1.77 14.91
#